data_AF-A0A4P5VCD5-F1
#
_entry.id   AF-A0A4P5VCD5-F1
#
_cell.length_a   1.000
_cell.length_b   1.000
_cell.length_c   1.000
_cell.angle_alpha   90.00
_cell.angle_beta   90.00
_cell.angle_gamma   90.00
#
_symmetry.space_group_name_H-M   'P 1'
#
loop_
_entity.id
_entity.type
_entity.pdbx_description
1 polymer ?
#
loop_
_entity_poly.entity_id
_entity_poly.type
_entity_poly.pdbx_seq_one_letter_code
_entity_poly.pdbx_strand_id
1 'polypeptide(L)'
;MIQLDFEGDYGRQYNARIRTLIPGYDAIQELGAAALAARLPQAQRALVVGVGSGLELPGLLQALPQARFTLVEPSQQMRGLCDGLIQRIDATHRVQWGPERLPEEGPLGEGPFDAVVCHNVLHVLNPAQQRPLLDQLVAQVAPGGALLLSSYSETEPEAMGPWLELAAARFRALGMDQATANDVMTSRNTTVFSLDPQLLERRLLSAGLEPPTQLMQAACFRLWISGRPAQGQTMAAPASATAAMERLLAVVAQLRDPQGGCAWDLEQTHSSLVPYVLEEAHEVADAIRHGDDSHLAEELGDLLLQVVLHSQIASEQQRFSLREIAAAISDKLIRRHPHVFGGAEASDSAAVKIHWEAIKAQERAERQGSTSSSSPLSDQLARKVRGQPSLAGAMTISKKAAAAGFEWDDMAGVWDKVHEELDELKQAVASGDRAHAQEELGDVLFTLVNVARWCGIDPDSGLAGTNRRFLDRFSRVEAALGGNLQGRSIGELEELWRQAKEQIRAEAEGVPPQSSGS
;
A
#
# COMPACT_ATOMS: atom_id res chain seq x y z
N MET A 1 16.81 -22.59 -26.55
CA MET A 1 15.44 -22.08 -26.72
C MET A 1 14.68 -23.19 -27.43
N ILE A 2 13.89 -24.02 -26.73
CA ILE A 2 12.93 -24.86 -27.46
C ILE A 2 11.75 -23.95 -27.74
N GLN A 3 11.88 -23.16 -28.81
CA GLN A 3 10.76 -22.43 -29.37
C GLN A 3 9.78 -23.51 -29.85
N LEU A 4 8.56 -23.51 -29.32
CA LEU A 4 7.53 -24.44 -29.78
C LEU A 4 7.38 -24.25 -31.30
N ASP A 5 7.70 -25.28 -32.07
CA ASP A 5 7.70 -25.21 -33.53
C ASP A 5 6.28 -25.37 -34.06
N PHE A 6 5.54 -24.26 -34.06
CA PHE A 6 4.16 -24.21 -34.55
C PHE A 6 4.05 -24.46 -36.06
N GLU A 7 5.14 -24.31 -36.84
CA GLU A 7 5.21 -24.65 -38.28
C GLU A 7 5.67 -26.10 -38.54
N GLY A 8 6.06 -26.82 -37.50
CA GLY A 8 6.61 -28.16 -37.58
C GLY A 8 5.75 -29.24 -36.93
N ASP A 9 6.41 -30.26 -36.37
CA ASP A 9 5.74 -31.43 -35.80
C ASP A 9 4.87 -31.08 -34.59
N TYR A 10 5.27 -30.08 -33.80
CA TYR A 10 4.47 -29.63 -32.68
C TYR A 10 3.14 -29.05 -33.16
N GLY A 11 3.14 -28.17 -34.16
CA GLY A 11 1.92 -27.67 -34.79
C GLY A 11 1.05 -28.80 -35.36
N ARG A 12 1.64 -29.82 -35.99
CA ARG A 12 0.89 -30.92 -36.64
C ARG A 12 0.13 -31.76 -35.62
N GLN A 13 0.70 -31.90 -34.44
CA GLN A 13 0.17 -32.70 -33.35
C GLN A 13 -0.51 -31.86 -32.26
N TYR A 14 -0.66 -30.55 -32.47
CA TYR A 14 -1.12 -29.61 -31.43
C TYR A 14 -2.43 -30.07 -30.78
N ASN A 15 -3.46 -30.35 -31.59
CA ASN A 15 -4.78 -30.77 -31.10
C ASN A 15 -4.75 -32.09 -30.31
N ALA A 16 -3.80 -32.97 -30.62
CA ALA A 16 -3.64 -34.25 -29.92
C ALA A 16 -2.87 -34.10 -28.60
N ARG A 17 -2.01 -33.08 -28.49
CA ARG A 17 -1.09 -32.91 -27.34
C ARG A 17 -1.52 -31.85 -26.35
N ILE A 18 -2.25 -30.82 -26.77
CA ILE A 18 -2.48 -29.63 -25.92
C ILE A 18 -3.23 -29.95 -24.62
N ARG A 19 -4.21 -30.87 -24.66
CA ARG A 19 -4.93 -31.37 -23.47
C ARG A 19 -4.03 -32.10 -22.48
N THR A 20 -2.98 -32.74 -22.98
CA THR A 20 -1.95 -33.37 -22.16
C THR A 20 -1.00 -32.34 -21.57
N LEU A 21 -0.71 -31.25 -22.28
CA LEU A 21 0.24 -30.21 -21.83
C LEU A 21 -0.37 -29.24 -20.81
N ILE A 22 -1.63 -28.86 -21.00
CA ILE A 22 -2.34 -27.87 -20.18
C ILE A 22 -3.42 -28.57 -19.35
N PRO A 23 -3.28 -28.63 -18.01
CA PRO A 23 -4.32 -29.16 -17.13
C PRO A 23 -5.56 -28.27 -17.20
N GLY A 24 -6.74 -28.89 -17.35
CA GLY A 24 -8.00 -28.16 -17.41
C GLY A 24 -8.21 -27.33 -18.68
N TYR A 25 -7.49 -27.64 -19.78
CA TYR A 25 -7.58 -26.89 -21.05
C TYR A 25 -9.02 -26.63 -21.51
N ASP A 26 -9.86 -27.66 -21.56
CA ASP A 26 -11.25 -27.51 -22.02
C ASP A 26 -12.09 -26.68 -21.01
N ALA A 27 -11.83 -26.82 -19.70
CA ALA A 27 -12.52 -26.04 -18.66
C ALA A 27 -12.14 -24.54 -18.69
N ILE A 28 -10.90 -24.20 -19.07
CA ILE A 28 -10.49 -22.81 -19.30
C ILE A 28 -11.36 -22.19 -20.40
N GLN A 29 -11.56 -22.91 -21.50
CA GLN A 29 -12.38 -22.43 -22.63
C GLN A 29 -13.85 -22.32 -22.25
N GLU A 30 -14.39 -23.34 -21.58
CA GLU A 30 -15.79 -23.38 -21.14
C GLU A 30 -16.12 -22.23 -20.17
N LEU A 31 -15.36 -22.11 -19.07
CA LEU A 31 -15.57 -21.08 -18.05
C LEU A 31 -15.31 -19.69 -18.63
N GLY A 32 -14.33 -19.55 -19.50
CA GLY A 32 -14.03 -18.30 -20.20
C GLY A 32 -15.19 -17.82 -21.06
N ALA A 33 -15.74 -18.71 -21.91
CA ALA A 33 -16.91 -18.42 -22.72
C ALA A 33 -18.14 -18.08 -21.86
N ALA A 34 -18.39 -18.85 -20.79
CA ALA A 34 -19.50 -18.58 -19.87
C ALA A 34 -19.38 -17.22 -19.18
N ALA A 35 -18.17 -16.84 -18.73
CA ALA A 35 -17.93 -15.55 -18.11
C ALA A 35 -18.16 -14.38 -19.08
N LEU A 36 -17.74 -14.51 -20.33
CA LEU A 36 -18.02 -13.51 -21.37
C LEU A 36 -19.51 -13.41 -21.69
N ALA A 37 -20.22 -14.53 -21.79
CA ALA A 37 -21.67 -14.54 -22.02
C ALA A 37 -22.43 -13.84 -20.88
N ALA A 38 -22.04 -14.09 -19.63
CA ALA A 38 -22.65 -13.49 -18.45
C ALA A 38 -22.39 -11.98 -18.37
N ARG A 39 -21.16 -11.54 -18.73
CA ARG A 39 -20.75 -10.14 -18.59
C ARG A 39 -21.11 -9.28 -19.79
N LEU A 40 -21.03 -9.82 -21.00
CA LEU A 40 -21.11 -9.08 -22.27
C LEU A 40 -22.16 -9.68 -23.23
N PRO A 41 -23.43 -9.87 -22.82
CA PRO A 41 -24.44 -10.54 -23.64
C PRO A 41 -24.76 -9.81 -24.96
N GLN A 42 -24.38 -8.54 -25.09
CA GLN A 42 -24.62 -7.69 -26.26
C GLN A 42 -23.33 -7.33 -27.04
N ALA A 43 -22.21 -8.03 -26.78
CA ALA A 43 -20.97 -7.79 -27.48
C ALA A 43 -21.14 -7.89 -29.00
N GLN A 44 -20.62 -6.91 -29.74
CA GLN A 44 -20.65 -6.82 -31.19
C GLN A 44 -19.28 -7.14 -31.81
N ARG A 45 -18.20 -6.91 -31.06
CA ARG A 45 -16.82 -7.06 -31.56
C ARG A 45 -15.98 -7.83 -30.54
N ALA A 46 -15.40 -8.94 -30.97
CA ALA A 46 -14.49 -9.74 -30.17
C ALA A 46 -13.12 -9.85 -30.87
N LEU A 47 -12.05 -9.72 -30.10
CA LEU A 47 -10.68 -9.96 -30.53
C LEU A 47 -10.17 -11.23 -29.85
N VAL A 48 -9.62 -12.16 -30.63
CA VAL A 48 -9.02 -13.40 -30.13
C VAL A 48 -7.56 -13.44 -30.57
N VAL A 49 -6.66 -13.33 -29.61
CA VAL A 49 -5.21 -13.27 -29.85
C VAL A 49 -4.56 -14.60 -29.52
N GLY A 50 -3.81 -15.14 -30.47
CA GLY A 50 -3.23 -16.47 -30.41
C GLY A 50 -4.28 -17.57 -30.45
N VAL A 51 -5.24 -17.46 -31.39
CA VAL A 51 -6.37 -18.40 -31.52
C VAL A 51 -5.93 -19.84 -31.79
N GLY A 52 -4.68 -20.05 -32.21
CA GLY A 52 -4.11 -21.37 -32.49
C GLY A 52 -4.92 -22.09 -33.55
N SER A 53 -5.36 -23.32 -33.24
CA SER A 53 -6.15 -24.16 -34.14
C SER A 53 -7.66 -23.88 -34.05
N GLY A 54 -8.07 -22.87 -33.29
CA GLY A 54 -9.45 -22.42 -33.16
C GLY A 54 -10.31 -23.22 -32.18
N LEU A 55 -9.74 -24.11 -31.35
CA LEU A 55 -10.51 -24.99 -30.46
C LEU A 55 -11.49 -24.25 -29.53
N GLU A 56 -11.21 -23.01 -29.17
CA GLU A 56 -12.08 -22.16 -28.35
C GLU A 56 -13.23 -21.49 -29.11
N LEU A 57 -13.15 -21.38 -30.45
CA LEU A 57 -14.10 -20.63 -31.26
C LEU A 57 -15.55 -21.12 -31.13
N PRO A 58 -15.86 -22.43 -31.10
CA PRO A 58 -17.25 -22.88 -30.97
C PRO A 58 -17.92 -22.35 -29.70
N GLY A 59 -17.21 -22.41 -28.56
CA GLY A 59 -17.70 -21.89 -27.28
C GLY A 59 -17.88 -20.38 -27.30
N LEU A 60 -16.90 -19.65 -27.84
CA LEU A 60 -16.97 -18.19 -27.94
C LEU A 60 -18.09 -17.69 -28.87
N LEU A 61 -18.27 -18.34 -30.02
CA LEU A 61 -19.33 -18.01 -31.00
C LEU A 61 -20.73 -18.21 -30.41
N GLN A 62 -20.89 -19.24 -29.56
CA GLN A 62 -22.11 -19.50 -28.81
C GLN A 62 -22.32 -18.48 -27.69
N ALA A 63 -21.27 -18.17 -26.92
CA ALA A 63 -21.32 -17.24 -25.80
C ALA A 63 -21.64 -15.80 -26.22
N LEU A 64 -21.11 -15.36 -27.36
CA LEU A 64 -21.28 -14.02 -27.88
C LEU A 64 -21.99 -14.07 -29.24
N PRO A 65 -23.31 -14.35 -29.30
CA PRO A 65 -24.01 -14.70 -30.55
C PRO A 65 -24.06 -13.57 -31.57
N GLN A 66 -23.92 -12.31 -31.15
CA GLN A 66 -23.96 -11.14 -32.03
C GLN A 66 -22.56 -10.67 -32.46
N ALA A 67 -21.50 -11.16 -31.83
CA ALA A 67 -20.16 -10.65 -32.07
C ALA A 67 -19.59 -11.09 -33.42
N ARG A 68 -18.85 -10.19 -34.07
CA ARG A 68 -17.87 -10.51 -35.11
C ARG A 68 -16.49 -10.65 -34.48
N PHE A 69 -15.76 -11.68 -34.88
CA PHE A 69 -14.48 -12.07 -34.30
C PHE A 69 -13.33 -11.69 -35.22
N THR A 70 -12.39 -10.91 -34.70
CA THR A 70 -11.08 -10.70 -35.31
C THR A 70 -10.10 -11.68 -34.69
N LEU A 71 -9.47 -12.51 -35.52
CA LEU A 71 -8.55 -13.57 -35.09
C LEU A 71 -7.10 -13.18 -35.40
N VAL A 72 -6.21 -13.31 -34.42
CA VAL A 72 -4.77 -13.11 -34.61
C VAL A 72 -4.05 -14.41 -34.31
N GLU A 73 -3.32 -14.93 -35.29
CA GLU A 73 -2.45 -16.11 -35.15
C GLU A 73 -1.24 -15.92 -36.07
N PRO A 74 0.00 -15.90 -35.57
CA PRO A 74 1.18 -15.74 -36.42
C PRO A 74 1.53 -17.00 -37.22
N SER A 75 1.17 -18.20 -36.75
CA SER A 75 1.54 -19.44 -37.43
C SER A 75 0.62 -19.77 -38.61
N GLN A 76 1.19 -19.96 -39.79
CA GLN A 76 0.45 -20.33 -41.00
C GLN A 76 -0.13 -21.73 -40.89
N GLN A 77 0.62 -22.66 -40.30
CA GLN A 77 0.10 -23.98 -40.02
C GLN A 77 -1.12 -23.95 -39.07
N MET A 78 -1.05 -23.16 -37.99
CA MET A 78 -2.17 -23.06 -37.04
C MET A 78 -3.39 -22.40 -37.69
N ARG A 79 -3.18 -21.36 -38.52
CA ARG A 79 -4.24 -20.76 -39.36
C ARG A 79 -4.91 -21.80 -40.24
N GLY A 80 -4.16 -22.65 -40.94
CA GLY A 80 -4.73 -23.70 -41.78
C GLY A 80 -5.61 -24.69 -41.01
N LEU A 81 -5.20 -25.07 -39.79
CA LEU A 81 -6.03 -25.89 -38.90
C LEU A 81 -7.30 -25.16 -38.45
N CYS A 82 -7.17 -23.87 -38.13
CA CYS A 82 -8.27 -23.00 -37.70
C CYS A 82 -9.27 -22.78 -38.85
N ASP A 83 -8.82 -22.48 -40.07
CA ASP A 83 -9.66 -22.34 -41.26
C ASP A 83 -10.47 -23.61 -41.52
N GLY A 84 -9.84 -24.78 -41.40
CA GLY A 84 -10.51 -26.08 -41.50
C GLY A 84 -11.56 -26.30 -40.41
N LEU A 85 -11.39 -25.73 -39.21
CA LEU A 85 -12.42 -25.73 -38.17
C LEU A 85 -13.54 -24.74 -38.51
N ILE A 86 -13.20 -23.49 -38.87
CA ILE A 86 -14.14 -22.42 -39.23
C ILE A 86 -15.10 -22.87 -40.33
N GLN A 87 -14.59 -23.53 -41.36
CA GLN A 87 -15.41 -24.11 -42.44
C GLN A 87 -16.35 -25.21 -41.93
N ARG A 88 -15.86 -26.11 -41.07
CA ARG A 88 -16.67 -27.21 -40.51
C ARG A 88 -17.82 -26.72 -39.63
N ILE A 89 -17.65 -25.59 -38.94
CA ILE A 89 -18.67 -24.99 -38.07
C ILE A 89 -19.45 -23.86 -38.75
N ASP A 90 -19.25 -23.64 -40.06
CA ASP A 90 -19.89 -22.60 -40.87
C ASP A 90 -19.78 -21.17 -40.28
N ALA A 91 -18.62 -20.84 -39.71
CA ALA A 91 -18.41 -19.56 -39.01
C ALA A 91 -17.77 -18.47 -39.89
N THR A 92 -17.50 -18.73 -41.17
CA THR A 92 -16.78 -17.82 -42.08
C THR A 92 -17.38 -16.41 -42.14
N HIS A 93 -18.70 -16.28 -41.96
CA HIS A 93 -19.41 -15.00 -41.99
C HIS A 93 -19.26 -14.17 -40.70
N ARG A 94 -18.75 -14.76 -39.61
CA ARG A 94 -18.59 -14.12 -38.29
C ARG A 94 -17.13 -13.90 -37.91
N VAL A 95 -16.18 -14.48 -38.64
CA VAL A 95 -14.75 -14.42 -38.32
C VAL A 95 -13.98 -13.72 -39.44
N GLN A 96 -12.94 -12.99 -39.06
CA GLN A 96 -11.99 -12.39 -39.99
C GLN A 96 -10.58 -12.48 -39.41
N TRP A 97 -9.58 -12.61 -40.28
CA TRP A 97 -8.19 -12.57 -39.87
C TRP A 97 -7.73 -11.12 -39.65
N GLY A 98 -7.11 -10.87 -38.50
CA GLY A 98 -6.33 -9.67 -38.20
C GLY A 98 -4.89 -9.80 -38.69
N PRO A 99 -3.97 -8.97 -38.15
CA PRO A 99 -2.56 -8.98 -38.54
C PRO A 99 -1.90 -10.37 -38.45
N GLU A 100 -0.97 -10.65 -39.36
CA GLU A 100 -0.21 -11.93 -39.41
C GLU A 100 0.93 -12.05 -38.40
N ARG A 101 0.97 -11.15 -37.41
CA ARG A 101 2.02 -11.09 -36.40
C ARG A 101 1.42 -10.72 -35.06
N LEU A 102 1.97 -11.30 -33.99
CA LEU A 102 1.86 -10.73 -32.66
C LEU A 102 2.75 -9.47 -32.65
N PRO A 103 2.23 -8.26 -32.37
CA PRO A 103 3.02 -7.06 -32.61
C PRO A 103 4.12 -6.89 -31.56
N GLU A 104 5.37 -6.82 -32.00
CA GLU A 104 6.44 -6.14 -31.25
C GLU A 104 6.21 -4.62 -31.27
N GLU A 105 5.66 -4.09 -32.37
CA GLU A 105 5.22 -2.69 -32.53
C GLU A 105 3.97 -2.61 -33.45
N GLY A 106 2.92 -1.92 -32.97
CA GLY A 106 1.67 -1.62 -33.70
C GLY A 106 0.39 -2.22 -33.07
N PRO A 107 -0.81 -1.74 -33.43
CA PRO A 107 -2.07 -2.20 -32.83
C PRO A 107 -2.47 -3.61 -33.31
N LEU A 108 -3.10 -4.40 -32.43
CA LEU A 108 -3.69 -5.74 -32.70
C LEU A 108 -4.91 -5.72 -33.67
N GLY A 109 -5.02 -4.71 -34.53
CA GLY A 109 -6.16 -4.43 -35.41
C GLY A 109 -6.89 -3.13 -35.05
N GLU A 110 -7.87 -2.75 -35.86
CA GLU A 110 -8.73 -1.58 -35.60
C GLU A 110 -9.61 -1.83 -34.38
N GLY A 111 -9.21 -1.30 -33.21
CA GLY A 111 -9.96 -1.35 -31.96
C GLY A 111 -10.98 -0.24 -31.78
N PRO A 112 -11.58 -0.12 -30.57
CA PRO A 112 -11.53 -1.09 -29.48
C PRO A 112 -12.61 -2.20 -29.63
N PHE A 113 -12.50 -3.25 -28.82
CA PHE A 113 -13.36 -4.45 -28.84
C PHE A 113 -14.11 -4.62 -27.52
N ASP A 114 -15.33 -5.15 -27.58
CA ASP A 114 -16.15 -5.43 -26.40
C ASP A 114 -15.54 -6.58 -25.58
N ALA A 115 -15.05 -7.62 -26.26
CA ALA A 115 -14.37 -8.76 -25.65
C ALA A 115 -12.96 -8.91 -26.25
N VAL A 116 -11.94 -8.98 -25.40
CA VAL A 116 -10.57 -9.33 -25.80
C VAL A 116 -10.20 -10.64 -25.13
N VAL A 117 -9.81 -11.64 -25.91
CA VAL A 117 -9.51 -12.99 -25.45
C VAL A 117 -8.06 -13.33 -25.78
N CYS A 118 -7.30 -13.80 -24.79
CA CYS A 118 -5.93 -14.25 -24.94
C CYS A 118 -5.71 -15.49 -24.09
N HIS A 119 -5.90 -16.67 -24.69
CA HIS A 119 -5.76 -17.94 -23.99
C HIS A 119 -4.40 -18.57 -24.25
N ASN A 120 -3.63 -18.76 -23.19
CA ASN A 120 -2.41 -19.57 -23.19
C ASN A 120 -1.32 -19.08 -24.16
N VAL A 121 -1.26 -17.77 -24.42
CA VAL A 121 -0.28 -17.15 -25.32
C VAL A 121 0.93 -16.60 -24.58
N LEU A 122 0.74 -15.87 -23.47
CA LEU A 122 1.83 -15.10 -22.86
C LEU A 122 3.06 -15.96 -22.52
N HIS A 123 2.84 -17.18 -22.02
CA HIS A 123 3.92 -18.08 -21.60
C HIS A 123 4.66 -18.76 -22.74
N VAL A 124 4.24 -18.59 -23.99
CA VAL A 124 5.01 -19.03 -25.18
C VAL A 124 5.93 -17.94 -25.72
N LEU A 125 5.78 -16.70 -25.24
CA LEU A 125 6.56 -15.54 -25.65
C LEU A 125 7.76 -15.31 -24.73
N ASN A 126 8.78 -14.62 -25.25
CA ASN A 126 9.89 -14.15 -24.43
C ASN A 126 9.48 -12.96 -23.54
N PRO A 127 10.20 -12.67 -22.43
CA PRO A 127 9.81 -11.61 -21.50
C PRO A 127 9.70 -10.20 -22.11
N ALA A 128 10.50 -9.91 -23.14
CA ALA A 128 10.49 -8.61 -23.81
C ALA A 128 9.21 -8.39 -24.63
N GLN A 129 8.55 -9.46 -25.09
CA GLN A 129 7.34 -9.43 -25.91
C GLN A 129 6.04 -9.50 -25.08
N GLN A 130 6.09 -10.03 -23.86
CA GLN A 130 4.90 -10.25 -23.05
C GLN A 130 4.27 -8.94 -22.54
N ARG A 131 5.09 -8.01 -22.03
CA ARG A 131 4.59 -6.74 -21.49
C ARG A 131 3.96 -5.90 -22.59
N PRO A 132 4.61 -5.67 -23.75
CA PRO A 132 3.98 -4.97 -24.87
C PRO A 132 2.68 -5.63 -25.31
N LEU A 133 2.62 -6.97 -25.34
CA LEU A 133 1.38 -7.66 -25.69
C LEU A 133 0.27 -7.43 -24.66
N LEU A 134 0.56 -7.51 -23.36
CA LEU A 134 -0.42 -7.26 -22.31
C LEU A 134 -0.96 -5.83 -22.39
N ASP A 135 -0.09 -4.84 -22.56
CA ASP A 135 -0.47 -3.43 -22.70
C ASP A 135 -1.38 -3.22 -23.93
N GLN A 136 -1.07 -3.89 -25.04
CA GLN A 136 -1.91 -3.86 -26.24
C GLN A 136 -3.26 -4.54 -26.04
N LEU A 137 -3.30 -5.72 -25.40
CA LEU A 137 -4.56 -6.41 -25.08
C LEU A 137 -5.47 -5.50 -24.25
N VAL A 138 -4.90 -4.83 -23.26
CA VAL A 138 -5.61 -3.90 -22.39
C VAL A 138 -6.09 -2.65 -23.14
N ALA A 139 -5.26 -2.08 -24.02
CA ALA A 139 -5.62 -0.93 -24.84
C ALA A 139 -6.77 -1.24 -25.82
N GLN A 140 -6.92 -2.51 -26.21
CA GLN A 140 -7.99 -2.97 -27.10
C GLN A 140 -9.34 -3.15 -26.39
N VAL A 141 -9.39 -3.16 -25.06
CA VAL A 141 -10.65 -3.30 -24.31
C VAL A 141 -11.45 -2.01 -24.38
N ALA A 142 -12.63 -2.04 -25.00
CA ALA A 142 -13.54 -0.90 -25.08
C ALA A 142 -14.06 -0.50 -23.68
N PRO A 143 -14.48 0.76 -23.47
CA PRO A 143 -15.23 1.13 -22.27
C PRO A 143 -16.46 0.23 -22.10
N GLY A 144 -16.64 -0.38 -20.92
CA GLY A 144 -17.67 -1.38 -20.65
C GLY A 144 -17.33 -2.80 -21.14
N GLY A 145 -16.21 -2.99 -21.83
CA GLY A 145 -15.73 -4.28 -22.32
C GLY A 145 -14.96 -5.10 -21.27
N ALA A 146 -14.45 -6.27 -21.68
CA ALA A 146 -13.66 -7.15 -20.82
C ALA A 146 -12.47 -7.80 -21.52
N LEU A 147 -11.40 -8.01 -20.75
CA LEU A 147 -10.26 -8.85 -21.07
C LEU A 147 -10.41 -10.21 -20.38
N LEU A 148 -10.36 -11.27 -21.16
CA LEU A 148 -10.26 -12.66 -20.71
C LEU A 148 -8.85 -13.18 -21.02
N LEU A 149 -8.12 -13.57 -19.97
CA LEU A 149 -6.71 -13.95 -20.07
C LEU A 149 -6.48 -15.29 -19.37
N SER A 150 -5.87 -16.25 -20.05
CA SER A 150 -5.29 -17.41 -19.37
C SER A 150 -3.81 -17.55 -19.64
N SER A 151 -3.05 -17.88 -18.61
CA SER A 151 -1.61 -18.04 -18.72
C SER A 151 -1.08 -19.01 -17.67
N TYR A 152 0.12 -19.53 -17.96
CA TYR A 152 0.95 -20.14 -16.95
C TYR A 152 1.49 -19.04 -16.02
N SER A 153 1.39 -19.29 -14.71
CA SER A 153 1.60 -18.34 -13.65
C SER A 153 2.13 -19.07 -12.41
N GLU A 154 3.18 -18.53 -11.82
CA GLU A 154 3.97 -19.03 -10.71
C GLU A 154 3.87 -18.03 -9.56
N THR A 155 3.64 -18.54 -8.36
CA THR A 155 3.32 -17.72 -7.19
C THR A 155 4.40 -17.65 -6.12
N GLU A 156 5.54 -18.33 -6.29
CA GLU A 156 6.82 -18.10 -5.58
C GLU A 156 7.76 -19.30 -5.89
N PRO A 157 9.09 -19.10 -6.04
CA PRO A 157 10.02 -20.19 -6.39
C PRO A 157 10.03 -21.35 -5.38
N GLU A 158 9.88 -21.07 -4.08
CA GLU A 158 9.94 -22.08 -3.02
C GLU A 158 8.71 -23.01 -3.02
N ALA A 159 7.55 -22.51 -3.47
CA ALA A 159 6.32 -23.30 -3.60
C ALA A 159 6.29 -24.14 -4.88
N MET A 160 7.30 -24.05 -5.75
CA MET A 160 7.28 -24.64 -7.09
C MET A 160 7.55 -26.14 -7.11
N GLY A 161 8.37 -26.65 -6.19
CA GLY A 161 8.76 -28.07 -6.13
C GLY A 161 7.57 -29.03 -6.21
N PRO A 162 6.57 -28.91 -5.32
CA PRO A 162 5.37 -29.75 -5.35
C PRO A 162 4.56 -29.65 -6.66
N TRP A 163 4.48 -28.46 -7.26
CA TRP A 163 3.76 -28.26 -8.53
C TRP A 163 4.46 -28.93 -9.71
N LEU A 164 5.80 -28.90 -9.73
CA LEU A 164 6.59 -29.55 -10.76
C LEU A 164 6.50 -31.08 -10.65
N GLU A 165 6.53 -31.61 -9.43
CA GLU A 165 6.32 -33.04 -9.19
C GLU A 165 4.94 -33.51 -9.65
N LEU A 166 3.89 -32.74 -9.33
CA LEU A 166 2.53 -33.00 -9.79
C LEU A 166 2.43 -32.98 -11.32
N ALA A 167 3.04 -31.99 -11.98
CA ALA A 167 3.05 -31.90 -13.43
C ALA A 167 3.75 -33.12 -14.08
N ALA A 168 4.90 -33.52 -13.55
CA ALA A 168 5.63 -34.69 -14.03
C ALA A 168 4.83 -35.99 -13.82
N ALA A 169 4.16 -36.15 -12.68
CA ALA A 169 3.29 -37.28 -12.41
C ALA A 169 2.11 -37.36 -13.39
N ARG A 170 1.48 -36.21 -13.68
CA ARG A 170 0.39 -36.11 -14.65
C ARG A 170 0.85 -36.48 -16.07
N PHE A 171 2.02 -36.04 -16.51
CA PHE A 171 2.55 -36.41 -17.82
C PHE A 171 2.73 -37.92 -17.96
N ARG A 172 3.31 -38.58 -16.96
CA ARG A 172 3.44 -40.05 -16.94
C ARG A 172 2.07 -40.74 -16.98
N ALA A 173 1.10 -40.26 -16.21
CA ALA A 173 -0.26 -40.84 -16.17
C ALA A 173 -0.99 -40.72 -17.52
N LEU A 174 -0.67 -39.70 -18.31
CA LEU A 174 -1.22 -39.47 -19.65
C LEU A 174 -0.38 -40.13 -20.77
N GLY A 175 0.57 -41.00 -20.40
CA GLY A 175 1.36 -41.78 -21.37
C GLY A 175 2.48 -41.00 -22.06
N MET A 176 2.88 -39.84 -21.53
CA MET A 176 4.07 -39.13 -22.02
C MET A 176 5.32 -39.87 -21.59
N ASP A 177 6.25 -40.09 -22.52
CA ASP A 177 7.52 -40.74 -22.22
C ASP A 177 8.40 -39.87 -21.30
N GLN A 178 9.30 -40.53 -20.56
CA GLN A 178 10.10 -39.87 -19.52
C GLN A 178 11.05 -38.81 -20.09
N ALA A 179 11.56 -38.98 -21.32
CA ALA A 179 12.47 -38.01 -21.94
C ALA A 179 11.71 -36.72 -22.30
N THR A 180 10.57 -36.85 -22.99
CA THR A 180 9.69 -35.72 -23.29
C THR A 180 9.20 -35.01 -22.03
N ALA A 181 8.82 -35.77 -20.99
CA ALA A 181 8.40 -35.18 -19.72
C ALA A 181 9.55 -34.39 -19.08
N ASN A 182 10.76 -34.95 -19.04
CA ASN A 182 11.95 -34.26 -18.51
C ASN A 182 12.29 -32.99 -19.31
N ASP A 183 12.15 -33.01 -20.63
CA ASP A 183 12.39 -31.84 -21.49
C ASP A 183 11.37 -30.72 -21.25
N VAL A 184 10.09 -31.08 -21.08
CA VAL A 184 9.03 -30.12 -20.73
C VAL A 184 9.26 -29.53 -19.33
N MET A 185 9.72 -30.34 -18.37
CA MET A 185 10.01 -29.89 -17.02
C MET A 185 11.28 -29.02 -16.93
N THR A 186 12.30 -29.34 -17.72
CA THR A 186 13.58 -28.60 -17.75
C THR A 186 13.43 -27.25 -18.45
N SER A 187 12.59 -27.17 -19.49
CA SER A 187 12.25 -25.90 -20.15
C SER A 187 11.43 -24.97 -19.25
N ARG A 188 10.59 -25.51 -18.37
CA ARG A 188 9.82 -24.74 -17.39
C ARG A 188 10.70 -24.02 -16.37
N ASN A 189 11.76 -24.66 -15.88
CA ASN A 189 12.67 -24.06 -14.89
C ASN A 189 13.63 -22.99 -15.44
N THR A 190 13.71 -22.79 -16.76
CA THR A 190 14.72 -21.89 -17.37
C THR A 190 14.17 -20.97 -18.46
N THR A 191 12.97 -21.22 -18.99
CA THR A 191 12.48 -20.55 -20.22
C THR A 191 10.97 -20.31 -20.32
N VAL A 192 10.12 -20.89 -19.47
CA VAL A 192 8.68 -20.59 -19.45
C VAL A 192 8.43 -19.55 -18.38
N PHE A 193 8.33 -18.29 -18.77
CA PHE A 193 8.14 -17.21 -17.82
C PHE A 193 6.70 -17.21 -17.27
N SER A 194 6.61 -17.05 -15.96
CA SER A 194 5.39 -16.87 -15.19
C SER A 194 4.89 -15.44 -15.25
N LEU A 195 3.61 -15.25 -15.57
CA LEU A 195 2.97 -14.00 -15.19
C LEU A 195 2.63 -14.06 -13.69
N ASP A 196 3.40 -13.37 -12.86
CA ASP A 196 3.10 -13.16 -11.44
C ASP A 196 1.67 -12.58 -11.31
N PRO A 197 0.75 -13.25 -10.59
CA PRO A 197 -0.62 -12.75 -10.41
C PRO A 197 -0.68 -11.34 -9.84
N GLN A 198 0.21 -11.00 -8.90
CA GLN A 198 0.25 -9.66 -8.30
C GLN A 198 0.74 -8.62 -9.30
N LEU A 199 1.67 -8.98 -10.18
CA LEU A 199 2.10 -8.11 -11.27
C LEU A 199 0.99 -7.94 -12.31
N LEU A 200 0.28 -9.01 -12.70
CA LEU A 200 -0.86 -8.93 -13.61
C LEU A 200 -1.92 -7.99 -13.04
N GLU A 201 -2.35 -8.22 -11.81
CA GLU A 201 -3.35 -7.38 -11.15
C GLU A 201 -2.94 -5.91 -11.11
N ARG A 202 -1.73 -5.60 -10.62
CA ARG A 202 -1.21 -4.23 -10.60
C ARG A 202 -1.25 -3.57 -11.98
N ARG A 203 -0.87 -4.31 -13.03
CA ARG A 203 -0.85 -3.80 -14.41
C ARG A 203 -2.25 -3.54 -14.97
N LEU A 204 -3.20 -4.44 -14.72
CA LEU A 204 -4.58 -4.23 -15.15
C LEU A 204 -5.19 -3.01 -14.44
N LEU A 205 -4.98 -2.91 -13.12
CA LEU A 205 -5.43 -1.76 -12.33
C LEU A 205 -4.82 -0.44 -12.83
N SER A 206 -3.50 -0.40 -13.06
CA SER A 206 -2.81 0.81 -13.54
C SER A 206 -3.29 1.25 -14.92
N ALA A 207 -3.80 0.32 -15.73
CA ALA A 207 -4.32 0.58 -17.06
C ALA A 207 -5.84 0.88 -17.08
N GLY A 208 -6.43 1.09 -15.90
CA GLY A 208 -7.83 1.50 -15.75
C GLY A 208 -8.83 0.36 -15.96
N LEU A 209 -8.41 -0.89 -15.74
CA LEU A 209 -9.30 -2.04 -15.63
C LEU A 209 -9.67 -2.30 -14.17
N GLU A 210 -10.78 -3.00 -13.97
CA GLU A 210 -11.23 -3.50 -12.67
C GLU A 210 -10.24 -4.55 -12.11
N PRO A 211 -10.22 -4.77 -10.79
CA PRO A 211 -9.49 -5.90 -10.20
C PRO A 211 -9.84 -7.22 -10.93
N PRO A 212 -8.85 -7.98 -11.41
CA PRO A 212 -9.12 -9.21 -12.15
C PRO A 212 -9.75 -10.25 -11.24
N THR A 213 -10.81 -10.89 -11.71
CA THR A 213 -11.42 -12.04 -11.04
C THR A 213 -10.77 -13.33 -11.54
N GLN A 214 -10.20 -14.13 -10.63
CA GLN A 214 -9.73 -15.48 -10.96
C GLN A 214 -10.93 -16.42 -11.11
N LEU A 215 -11.18 -16.91 -12.32
CA LEU A 215 -12.27 -17.84 -12.59
C LEU A 215 -11.86 -19.30 -12.33
N MET A 216 -10.58 -19.62 -12.53
CA MET A 216 -10.06 -20.98 -12.40
C MET A 216 -8.55 -20.98 -12.15
N GLN A 217 -8.09 -21.96 -11.37
CA GLN A 217 -6.69 -22.37 -11.30
C GLN A 217 -6.59 -23.89 -11.46
N ALA A 218 -5.70 -24.35 -12.33
CA ALA A 218 -5.32 -25.74 -12.50
C ALA A 218 -3.79 -25.86 -12.51
N ALA A 219 -3.23 -26.33 -11.39
CA ALA A 219 -1.80 -26.24 -11.12
C ALA A 219 -1.30 -24.79 -11.29
N CYS A 220 -0.33 -24.56 -12.17
CA CYS A 220 0.21 -23.23 -12.48
C CYS A 220 -0.57 -22.50 -13.59
N PHE A 221 -1.65 -23.06 -14.15
CA PHE A 221 -2.46 -22.38 -15.15
C PHE A 221 -3.61 -21.66 -14.48
N ARG A 222 -3.82 -20.40 -14.85
CA ARG A 222 -4.88 -19.55 -14.30
C ARG A 222 -5.71 -18.94 -15.40
N LEU A 223 -6.99 -18.72 -15.11
CA LEU A 223 -7.94 -18.00 -15.94
C LEU A 223 -8.44 -16.78 -15.19
N TRP A 224 -8.34 -15.62 -15.83
CA TRP A 224 -8.69 -14.32 -15.30
C TRP A 224 -9.66 -13.60 -16.23
N ILE A 225 -10.59 -12.85 -15.64
CA ILE A 225 -11.39 -11.87 -16.36
C ILE A 225 -11.28 -10.52 -15.66
N SER A 226 -11.17 -9.44 -16.43
CA SER A 226 -11.20 -8.08 -15.91
C SER A 226 -11.94 -7.16 -16.86
N GLY A 227 -12.75 -6.26 -16.32
CA GLY A 227 -13.54 -5.31 -17.11
C GLY A 227 -12.93 -3.93 -17.19
N ARG A 228 -13.23 -3.18 -18.24
CA ARG A 228 -13.01 -1.74 -18.27
C ARG A 228 -14.31 -1.03 -17.87
N PRO A 229 -14.30 -0.11 -16.89
CA PRO A 229 -15.48 0.67 -16.55
C PRO A 229 -16.07 1.39 -17.77
N ALA A 230 -17.39 1.57 -17.80
CA ALA A 230 -18.02 2.41 -18.82
C ALA A 230 -17.57 3.88 -18.65
N GLN A 231 -17.60 4.67 -19.73
CA GLN A 231 -17.25 6.10 -19.66
C GLN A 231 -18.07 6.80 -18.57
N GLY A 232 -17.39 7.46 -17.63
CA GLY A 232 -18.02 8.20 -16.52
C GLY A 232 -18.33 7.37 -15.27
N GLN A 233 -18.03 6.08 -15.24
CA GLN A 233 -18.07 5.27 -14.01
C GLN A 233 -16.69 5.22 -13.35
N THR A 234 -16.62 5.57 -12.07
CA THR A 234 -15.45 5.30 -11.22
C THR A 234 -15.28 3.80 -11.04
N MET A 235 -14.04 3.33 -10.94
CA MET A 235 -13.75 1.94 -10.58
C MET A 235 -14.53 1.56 -9.31
N ALA A 236 -15.14 0.38 -9.32
CA ALA A 236 -15.86 -0.14 -8.17
C ALA A 236 -14.97 -0.07 -6.91
N ALA A 237 -15.58 0.27 -5.77
CA ALA A 237 -14.88 0.26 -4.50
C ALA A 237 -14.26 -1.13 -4.25
N PRO A 238 -13.04 -1.21 -3.70
CA PRO A 238 -12.39 -2.50 -3.43
C PRO A 238 -13.27 -3.37 -2.53
N ALA A 239 -13.45 -4.63 -2.91
CA ALA A 239 -14.37 -5.57 -2.25
C ALA A 239 -13.91 -6.00 -0.84
N SER A 240 -12.66 -5.70 -0.46
CA SER A 240 -12.08 -6.01 0.85
C SER A 240 -10.98 -5.01 1.21
N ALA A 241 -10.60 -4.96 2.50
CA ALA A 241 -9.46 -4.18 2.96
C ALA A 241 -8.14 -4.60 2.30
N THR A 242 -7.98 -5.91 2.00
CA THR A 242 -6.82 -6.43 1.27
C THR A 242 -6.76 -5.86 -0.14
N ALA A 243 -7.88 -5.88 -0.88
CA ALA A 243 -7.96 -5.31 -2.23
C ALA A 243 -7.73 -3.79 -2.22
N ALA A 244 -8.19 -3.09 -1.17
CA ALA A 244 -7.95 -1.66 -1.00
C ALA A 244 -6.45 -1.37 -0.79
N MET A 245 -5.78 -2.18 0.03
CA MET A 245 -4.34 -2.09 0.27
C MET A 245 -3.54 -2.41 -1.00
N GLU A 246 -3.90 -3.47 -1.72
CA GLU A 246 -3.24 -3.84 -2.99
C GLU A 246 -3.37 -2.73 -4.03
N ARG A 247 -4.54 -2.08 -4.11
CA ARG A 247 -4.73 -0.90 -4.95
C ARG A 247 -3.81 0.25 -4.54
N LEU A 248 -3.72 0.56 -3.24
CA LEU A 248 -2.82 1.63 -2.74
C LEU A 248 -1.35 1.33 -3.10
N LEU A 249 -0.90 0.08 -2.88
CA LEU A 249 0.43 -0.38 -3.27
C LEU A 249 0.67 -0.21 -4.78
N ALA A 250 -0.31 -0.56 -5.62
CA ALA A 250 -0.22 -0.42 -7.07
C ALA A 250 -0.11 1.05 -7.49
N VAL A 251 -0.91 1.93 -6.89
CA VAL A 251 -0.89 3.38 -7.15
C VAL A 251 0.47 3.96 -6.81
N VAL A 252 0.99 3.70 -5.61
CA VAL A 252 2.30 4.24 -5.18
C VAL A 252 3.44 3.69 -6.04
N ALA A 253 3.39 2.41 -6.42
CA ALA A 253 4.36 1.83 -7.34
C ALA A 253 4.32 2.50 -8.74
N GLN A 254 3.14 2.84 -9.24
CA GLN A 254 2.98 3.55 -10.51
C GLN A 254 3.47 5.01 -10.43
N LEU A 255 3.16 5.70 -9.33
CA LEU A 255 3.66 7.06 -9.08
C LEU A 255 5.20 7.09 -9.08
N ARG A 256 5.83 6.01 -8.65
CA ARG A 256 7.29 5.86 -8.61
C ARG A 256 7.87 5.02 -9.76
N ASP A 257 7.12 4.79 -10.84
CA ASP A 257 7.64 4.06 -12.01
C ASP A 257 8.67 4.93 -12.76
N PRO A 258 9.92 4.48 -12.99
CA PRO A 258 10.91 5.24 -13.76
C PRO A 258 10.50 5.54 -15.22
N GLN A 259 9.53 4.80 -15.77
CA GLN A 259 9.07 4.90 -17.15
C GLN A 259 7.75 5.67 -17.31
N GLY A 260 7.50 6.66 -16.45
CA GLY A 260 6.31 7.54 -16.58
C GLY A 260 5.59 7.85 -15.28
N GLY A 261 6.20 7.56 -14.13
CA GLY A 261 5.74 8.01 -12.83
C GLY A 261 5.82 9.53 -12.66
N CYS A 262 5.34 9.98 -11.50
CA CYS A 262 5.38 11.38 -11.09
C CYS A 262 6.81 11.78 -10.71
N ALA A 263 7.30 12.89 -11.27
CA ALA A 263 8.66 13.38 -11.01
C ALA A 263 8.90 13.70 -9.53
N TRP A 264 7.89 14.28 -8.85
CA TRP A 264 7.97 14.59 -7.43
C TRP A 264 8.03 13.32 -6.57
N ASP A 265 7.21 12.31 -6.88
CA ASP A 265 7.24 11.05 -6.14
C ASP A 265 8.57 10.34 -6.36
N LEU A 266 9.10 10.29 -7.58
CA LEU A 266 10.38 9.66 -7.92
C LEU A 266 11.57 10.25 -7.17
N GLU A 267 11.63 11.57 -6.98
CA GLU A 267 12.74 12.23 -6.28
C GLU A 267 12.72 12.03 -4.75
N GLN A 268 11.61 11.55 -4.17
CA GLN A 268 11.53 11.37 -2.73
C GLN A 268 12.46 10.28 -2.20
N THR A 269 13.02 10.56 -1.02
CA THR A 269 13.88 9.68 -0.24
C THR A 269 13.33 9.52 1.18
N HIS A 270 13.85 8.56 1.95
CA HIS A 270 13.48 8.45 3.37
C HIS A 270 13.69 9.75 4.14
N SER A 271 14.74 10.51 3.81
CA SER A 271 15.09 11.75 4.50
C SER A 271 14.19 12.92 4.11
N SER A 272 13.83 13.04 2.82
CA SER A 272 12.94 14.12 2.36
C SER A 272 11.50 13.93 2.85
N LEU A 273 11.09 12.69 3.15
CA LEU A 273 9.75 12.38 3.65
C LEU A 273 9.55 12.58 5.17
N VAL A 274 10.63 12.80 5.94
CA VAL A 274 10.54 12.96 7.41
C VAL A 274 9.57 14.06 7.86
N PRO A 275 9.57 15.27 7.25
CA PRO A 275 8.65 16.33 7.67
C PRO A 275 7.18 15.91 7.55
N TYR A 276 6.82 15.25 6.45
CA TYR A 276 5.46 14.78 6.18
C TYR A 276 5.01 13.72 7.19
N VAL A 277 5.86 12.75 7.53
CA VAL A 277 5.54 11.77 8.59
C VAL A 277 5.23 12.43 9.93
N LEU A 278 5.95 13.50 10.27
CA LEU A 278 5.72 14.24 11.51
C LEU A 278 4.44 15.09 11.43
N GLU A 279 4.17 15.69 10.28
CA GLU A 279 2.95 16.45 10.00
C GLU A 279 1.70 15.56 10.15
N GLU A 280 1.61 14.46 9.39
CA GLU A 280 0.45 13.56 9.45
C GLU A 280 0.25 12.96 10.85
N ALA A 281 1.34 12.68 11.58
CA ALA A 281 1.24 12.20 12.95
C ALA A 281 0.67 13.25 13.92
N HIS A 282 0.93 14.54 13.68
CA HIS A 282 0.31 15.62 14.46
C HIS A 282 -1.15 15.84 14.06
N GLU A 283 -1.49 15.76 12.78
CA GLU A 283 -2.88 15.92 12.30
C GLU A 283 -3.76 14.77 12.80
N VAL A 284 -3.29 13.51 12.77
CA VAL A 284 -3.97 12.38 13.44
C VAL A 284 -4.21 12.68 14.93
N ALA A 285 -3.21 13.22 15.62
CA ALA A 285 -3.35 13.55 17.04
C ALA A 285 -4.34 14.71 17.28
N ASP A 286 -4.44 15.66 16.36
CA ASP A 286 -5.40 16.76 16.41
C ASP A 286 -6.84 16.27 16.14
N ALA A 287 -7.04 15.46 15.11
CA ALA A 287 -8.33 14.85 14.79
C ALA A 287 -8.90 14.04 15.98
N ILE A 288 -8.05 13.25 16.65
CA ILE A 288 -8.44 12.52 17.88
C ILE A 288 -8.90 13.48 18.99
N ARG A 289 -8.21 14.62 19.18
CA ARG A 289 -8.55 15.59 20.24
C ARG A 289 -9.88 16.29 19.97
N HIS A 290 -10.23 16.50 18.70
CA HIS A 290 -11.45 17.19 18.29
C HIS A 290 -12.64 16.24 18.07
N GLY A 291 -12.41 14.91 18.03
CA GLY A 291 -13.48 13.91 17.92
C GLY A 291 -14.16 13.90 16.56
N ASP A 292 -13.42 14.25 15.50
CA ASP A 292 -13.90 14.22 14.12
C ASP A 292 -13.46 12.91 13.45
N ASP A 293 -14.40 11.96 13.35
CA ASP A 293 -14.13 10.64 12.75
C ASP A 293 -13.82 10.71 11.26
N SER A 294 -14.33 11.72 10.54
CA SER A 294 -14.07 11.88 9.10
C SER A 294 -12.65 12.36 8.89
N HIS A 295 -12.27 13.41 9.60
CA HIS A 295 -10.91 13.94 9.57
C HIS A 295 -9.92 12.88 10.06
N LEU A 296 -10.24 12.14 11.13
CA LEU A 296 -9.39 11.05 11.62
C LEU A 296 -9.16 9.97 10.56
N ALA A 297 -10.18 9.60 9.79
CA ALA A 297 -10.03 8.61 8.72
C ALA A 297 -9.16 9.11 7.56
N GLU A 298 -9.23 10.40 7.24
CA GLU A 298 -8.40 11.08 6.23
C GLU A 298 -6.92 11.07 6.66
N GLU A 299 -6.64 11.59 7.86
CA GLU A 299 -5.27 11.70 8.39
C GLU A 299 -4.61 10.33 8.64
N LEU A 300 -5.39 9.31 9.04
CA LEU A 300 -4.90 7.93 9.13
C LEU A 300 -4.57 7.35 7.74
N GLY A 301 -5.28 7.79 6.70
CA GLY A 301 -5.00 7.46 5.30
C GLY A 301 -3.68 8.06 4.84
N ASP A 302 -3.42 9.33 5.17
CA ASP A 302 -2.18 10.01 4.80
C ASP A 302 -0.97 9.47 5.58
N LEU A 303 -1.14 9.18 6.87
CA LEU A 303 -0.11 8.48 7.63
C LEU A 303 0.15 7.06 7.07
N LEU A 304 -0.88 6.36 6.59
CA LEU A 304 -0.72 5.07 5.91
C LEU A 304 0.03 5.21 4.58
N LEU A 305 -0.26 6.26 3.80
CA LEU A 305 0.47 6.58 2.57
C LEU A 305 1.97 6.72 2.84
N GLN A 306 2.36 7.39 3.93
CA GLN A 306 3.77 7.52 4.30
C GLN A 306 4.45 6.14 4.56
N VAL A 307 3.74 5.22 5.23
CA VAL A 307 4.25 3.85 5.44
C VAL A 307 4.44 3.12 4.11
N VAL A 308 3.49 3.26 3.17
CA VAL A 308 3.56 2.65 1.85
C VAL A 308 4.68 3.25 1.01
N LEU A 309 4.85 4.57 0.97
CA LEU A 309 5.92 5.26 0.26
C LEU A 309 7.31 4.81 0.73
N HIS A 310 7.54 4.78 2.05
CA HIS A 310 8.79 4.28 2.61
C HIS A 310 9.04 2.80 2.29
N SER A 311 7.98 1.98 2.29
CA SER A 311 8.08 0.57 1.91
C SER A 311 8.45 0.40 0.44
N GLN A 312 7.88 1.23 -0.44
CA GLN A 312 8.17 1.24 -1.87
C GLN A 312 9.61 1.66 -2.14
N ILE A 313 10.09 2.76 -1.54
CA ILE A 313 11.49 3.23 -1.63
C ILE A 313 12.48 2.15 -1.15
N ALA A 314 12.18 1.48 -0.04
CA ALA A 314 13.03 0.43 0.49
C ALA A 314 13.05 -0.82 -0.41
N SER A 315 11.90 -1.17 -1.01
CA SER A 315 11.78 -2.30 -1.92
C SER A 315 12.53 -2.06 -3.23
N GLU A 316 12.51 -0.83 -3.76
CA GLU A 316 13.33 -0.42 -4.92
C GLU A 316 14.83 -0.65 -4.68
N GLN A 317 15.27 -0.54 -3.43
CA GLN A 317 16.66 -0.76 -3.00
C GLN A 317 16.93 -2.19 -2.49
N GLN A 318 15.97 -3.11 -2.62
CA GLN A 318 16.05 -4.50 -2.10
C GLN A 318 16.39 -4.58 -0.60
N ARG A 319 15.89 -3.62 0.19
CA ARG A 319 16.18 -3.55 1.64
C ARG A 319 15.11 -4.22 2.48
N PHE A 320 13.86 -3.80 2.28
CA PHE A 320 12.67 -4.39 2.91
C PHE A 320 11.41 -3.95 2.15
N SER A 321 10.30 -4.60 2.46
CA SER A 321 8.99 -4.43 1.84
C SER A 321 7.89 -4.26 2.90
N LEU A 322 6.70 -3.82 2.47
CA LEU A 322 5.54 -3.73 3.37
C LEU A 322 5.19 -5.10 3.99
N ARG A 323 5.40 -6.20 3.24
CA ARG A 323 5.21 -7.58 3.75
C ARG A 323 6.10 -7.84 4.96
N GLU A 324 7.38 -7.49 4.89
CA GLU A 324 8.32 -7.68 6.00
C GLU A 324 7.98 -6.79 7.19
N ILE A 325 7.56 -5.54 6.96
CA ILE A 325 7.10 -4.64 8.02
C ILE A 325 5.90 -5.24 8.74
N ALA A 326 4.87 -5.65 8.00
CA ALA A 326 3.64 -6.22 8.53
C ALA A 326 3.87 -7.55 9.26
N ALA A 327 4.70 -8.43 8.71
CA ALA A 327 5.08 -9.69 9.35
C ALA A 327 5.84 -9.42 10.66
N ALA A 328 6.86 -8.55 10.63
CA ALA A 328 7.69 -8.27 11.80
C ALA A 328 6.89 -7.63 12.95
N ILE A 329 5.94 -6.73 12.67
CA ILE A 329 5.08 -6.16 13.71
C ILE A 329 4.07 -7.19 14.23
N SER A 330 3.52 -8.03 13.36
CA SER A 330 2.58 -9.09 13.74
C SER A 330 3.23 -10.11 14.66
N ASP A 331 4.39 -10.66 14.27
CA ASP A 331 5.15 -11.62 15.08
C ASP A 331 5.53 -11.03 16.44
N LYS A 332 5.93 -9.76 16.45
CA LYS A 332 6.25 -9.02 17.68
C LYS A 332 5.02 -8.84 18.57
N LEU A 333 3.85 -8.55 18.01
CA LEU A 333 2.61 -8.42 18.77
C LEU A 333 2.16 -9.78 19.31
N ILE A 334 2.17 -10.83 18.50
CA ILE A 334 1.84 -12.21 18.90
C ILE A 334 2.74 -12.63 20.08
N ARG A 335 4.06 -12.45 19.93
CA ARG A 335 5.03 -12.82 20.97
C ARG A 335 4.88 -12.01 22.26
N ARG A 336 4.45 -10.74 22.19
CA ARG A 336 4.22 -9.88 23.36
C ARG A 336 2.86 -10.06 24.02
N HIS A 337 1.95 -10.81 23.41
CA HIS A 337 0.65 -11.14 23.95
C HIS A 337 0.46 -12.66 24.11
N PRO A 338 1.31 -13.35 24.89
CA PRO A 338 1.15 -14.78 25.12
C PRO A 338 -0.17 -15.11 25.82
N HIS A 339 -0.80 -14.13 26.49
CA HIS A 339 -2.12 -14.30 27.09
C HIS A 339 -3.26 -14.30 26.07
N VAL A 340 -3.04 -13.77 24.87
CA VAL A 340 -4.00 -13.84 23.76
C VAL A 340 -3.67 -15.03 22.85
N PHE A 341 -2.39 -15.29 22.56
CA PHE A 341 -1.97 -16.22 21.51
C PHE A 341 -1.23 -17.48 21.99
N GLY A 342 -0.84 -17.56 23.26
CA GLY A 342 0.08 -18.59 23.78
C GLY A 342 -0.35 -19.27 25.09
N GLY A 343 -1.60 -19.05 25.53
CA GLY A 343 -2.18 -19.71 26.71
C GLY A 343 -1.70 -19.21 28.08
N ALA A 344 -0.94 -18.11 28.16
CA ALA A 344 -0.58 -17.51 29.44
C ALA A 344 -1.81 -16.85 30.10
N GLU A 345 -1.91 -16.86 31.42
CA GLU A 345 -2.97 -16.11 32.11
C GLU A 345 -2.51 -14.69 32.43
N ALA A 346 -3.37 -13.71 32.14
CA ALA A 346 -3.22 -12.34 32.62
C ALA A 346 -4.62 -11.82 32.97
N SER A 347 -4.89 -11.65 34.27
CA SER A 347 -6.22 -11.37 34.79
C SER A 347 -6.66 -9.91 34.65
N ASP A 348 -5.70 -8.98 34.53
CA ASP A 348 -5.96 -7.54 34.43
C ASP A 348 -4.85 -6.79 33.66
N SER A 349 -5.08 -5.50 33.45
CA SER A 349 -4.16 -4.62 32.72
C SER A 349 -2.79 -4.47 33.41
N ALA A 350 -2.73 -4.59 34.74
CA ALA A 350 -1.49 -4.50 35.50
C ALA A 350 -0.61 -5.73 35.24
N ALA A 351 -1.21 -6.93 35.30
CA ALA A 351 -0.55 -8.19 34.96
C ALA A 351 -0.05 -8.20 33.51
N VAL A 352 -0.87 -7.71 32.57
CA VAL A 352 -0.47 -7.55 31.16
C VAL A 352 0.74 -6.64 31.03
N LYS A 353 0.76 -5.50 31.74
CA LYS A 353 1.88 -4.54 31.70
C LYS A 353 3.18 -5.13 32.24
N ILE A 354 3.12 -5.90 33.33
CA ILE A 354 4.29 -6.59 33.92
C ILE A 354 4.88 -7.59 32.90
N HIS A 355 4.04 -8.46 32.32
CA HIS A 355 4.47 -9.41 31.30
C HIS A 355 5.06 -8.71 30.08
N TRP A 356 4.42 -7.63 29.62
CA TRP A 356 4.92 -6.83 28.51
C TRP A 356 6.32 -6.27 28.81
N GLU A 357 6.52 -5.68 29.99
CA GLU A 357 7.80 -5.08 30.38
C GLU A 357 8.92 -6.13 30.50
N ALA A 358 8.60 -7.32 31.03
CA ALA A 358 9.51 -8.47 31.11
C ALA A 358 9.94 -8.96 29.72
N ILE A 359 8.99 -9.19 28.81
CA ILE A 359 9.30 -9.60 27.42
C ILE A 359 10.13 -8.54 26.71
N LYS A 360 9.79 -7.24 26.89
CA LYS A 360 10.60 -6.13 26.38
C LYS A 360 12.01 -6.10 26.94
N ALA A 361 12.23 -6.53 28.19
CA ALA A 361 13.56 -6.58 28.80
C ALA A 361 14.39 -7.72 28.22
N GLN A 362 13.79 -8.90 28.05
CA GLN A 362 14.43 -10.05 27.43
C GLN A 362 14.87 -9.76 25.98
N GLU A 363 13.98 -9.21 25.15
CA GLU A 363 14.31 -8.82 23.77
C GLU A 363 15.50 -7.85 23.68
N ARG A 364 15.64 -6.96 24.68
CA ARG A 364 16.77 -6.01 24.72
C ARG A 364 18.07 -6.72 25.07
N ALA A 365 18.04 -7.65 26.01
CA ALA A 365 19.20 -8.44 26.40
C ALA A 365 19.72 -9.27 25.21
N GLU A 366 18.82 -9.84 24.42
CA GLU A 366 19.15 -10.61 23.21
C GLU A 366 19.76 -9.73 22.10
N ARG A 367 19.31 -8.47 21.94
CA ARG A 367 19.80 -7.55 20.89
C ARG A 367 21.13 -6.87 21.21
N GLN A 368 21.43 -6.62 22.47
CA GLN A 368 22.58 -5.79 22.83
C GLN A 368 23.92 -6.55 22.78
N GLY A 369 23.92 -7.89 22.85
CA GLY A 369 25.16 -8.63 23.09
C GLY A 369 25.81 -8.22 24.43
N SER A 370 26.85 -8.90 24.88
CA SER A 370 27.42 -8.68 26.23
C SER A 370 28.28 -7.41 26.37
N THR A 371 27.92 -6.29 25.74
CA THR A 371 28.62 -5.00 25.91
C THR A 371 28.02 -4.24 27.09
N SER A 372 28.70 -4.35 28.24
CA SER A 372 28.40 -3.59 29.45
C SER A 372 28.75 -2.11 29.27
N SER A 373 27.74 -1.23 29.18
CA SER A 373 27.93 0.22 29.28
C SER A 373 28.15 0.64 30.73
N SER A 374 29.00 1.64 30.96
CA SER A 374 29.18 2.32 32.25
C SER A 374 28.03 3.27 32.61
N SER A 375 27.12 3.58 31.66
CA SER A 375 25.97 4.47 31.87
C SER A 375 24.69 3.93 31.21
N PRO A 376 24.22 2.73 31.61
CA PRO A 376 23.19 1.99 30.87
C PRO A 376 21.85 2.71 30.78
N LEU A 377 21.44 3.43 31.84
CA LEU A 377 20.18 4.19 31.86
C LEU A 377 20.26 5.40 30.93
N SER A 378 21.35 6.17 30.98
CA SER A 378 21.55 7.34 30.12
C SER A 378 21.63 6.95 28.65
N ASP A 379 22.34 5.88 28.31
CA ASP A 379 22.39 5.34 26.94
C ASP A 379 21.01 4.85 26.45
N GLN A 380 20.23 4.24 27.35
CA GLN A 380 18.87 3.84 27.04
C GLN A 380 17.97 5.05 26.81
N LEU A 381 18.08 6.07 27.66
CA LEU A 381 17.32 7.32 27.55
C LEU A 381 17.67 8.06 26.27
N ALA A 382 18.95 8.26 25.98
CA ALA A 382 19.43 8.91 24.77
C ALA A 382 18.91 8.25 23.49
N ARG A 383 18.81 6.91 23.46
CA ARG A 383 18.19 6.19 22.34
C ARG A 383 16.67 6.34 22.31
N LYS A 384 16.02 6.36 23.47
CA LYS A 384 14.55 6.40 23.57
C LYS A 384 13.97 7.75 23.22
N VAL A 385 14.63 8.84 23.61
CA VAL A 385 14.19 10.22 23.34
C VAL A 385 14.67 10.74 21.99
N ARG A 386 15.56 10.01 21.31
CA ARG A 386 16.02 10.35 19.96
C ARG A 386 14.82 10.42 19.01
N GLY A 387 14.56 11.61 18.47
CA GLY A 387 13.44 11.88 17.58
C GLY A 387 12.11 12.22 18.27
N GLN A 388 12.07 12.31 19.60
CA GLN A 388 10.92 12.89 20.30
C GLN A 388 11.01 14.43 20.30
N PRO A 389 9.87 15.14 20.25
CA PRO A 389 9.83 16.56 20.60
C PRO A 389 10.43 16.81 21.99
N SER A 390 11.04 17.97 22.19
CA SER A 390 11.83 18.25 23.41
C SER A 390 11.04 18.08 24.71
N LEU A 391 9.78 18.52 24.76
CA LEU A 391 8.92 18.37 25.96
C LEU A 391 8.58 16.91 26.26
N ALA A 392 8.19 16.13 25.24
CA ALA A 392 7.96 14.69 25.35
C ALA A 392 9.24 13.93 25.77
N GLY A 393 10.38 14.33 25.22
CA GLY A 393 11.70 13.82 25.58
C GLY A 393 12.03 14.07 27.05
N ALA A 394 11.86 15.32 27.51
CA ALA A 394 12.05 15.72 28.91
C ALA A 394 11.13 14.93 29.86
N MET A 395 9.84 14.79 29.51
CA MET A 395 8.88 14.02 30.28
C MET A 395 9.27 12.54 30.35
N THR A 396 9.79 11.97 29.26
CA THR A 396 10.29 10.59 29.22
C THR A 396 11.51 10.39 30.10
N ILE A 397 12.48 11.32 30.04
CA ILE A 397 13.69 11.31 30.88
C ILE A 397 13.28 11.38 32.35
N SER A 398 12.47 12.38 32.71
CA SER A 398 11.98 12.61 34.07
C SER A 398 11.29 11.36 34.66
N LYS A 399 10.31 10.77 33.94
CA LYS A 399 9.62 9.54 34.38
C LYS A 399 10.55 8.35 34.59
N LYS A 400 11.63 8.26 33.81
CA LYS A 400 12.56 7.13 33.87
C LYS A 400 13.64 7.32 34.93
N ALA A 401 14.11 8.54 35.13
CA ALA A 401 14.99 8.90 36.23
C ALA A 401 14.30 8.65 37.58
N ALA A 402 13.06 9.11 37.72
CA ALA A 402 12.20 8.87 38.88
C ALA A 402 12.03 7.36 39.16
N ALA A 403 11.69 6.58 38.13
CA ALA A 403 11.54 5.12 38.26
C ALA A 403 12.85 4.39 38.63
N ALA A 404 14.01 5.01 38.41
CA ALA A 404 15.32 4.50 38.83
C ALA A 404 15.73 4.99 40.23
N GLY A 405 14.88 5.76 40.92
CA GLY A 405 15.15 6.32 42.24
C GLY A 405 15.84 7.68 42.26
N PHE A 406 16.03 8.32 41.09
CA PHE A 406 16.53 9.69 41.02
C PHE A 406 15.34 10.66 41.02
N GLU A 407 14.93 11.07 42.22
CA GLU A 407 13.65 11.74 42.48
C GLU A 407 13.78 12.70 43.68
N TRP A 408 12.94 13.74 43.71
CA TRP A 408 12.81 14.66 44.86
C TRP A 408 11.99 14.03 45.99
N ASP A 409 12.24 14.45 47.24
CA ASP A 409 11.49 13.93 48.39
C ASP A 409 10.02 14.34 48.37
N ASP A 410 9.73 15.57 47.93
CA ASP A 410 8.39 16.12 47.81
C ASP A 410 8.28 17.22 46.74
N MET A 411 7.06 17.74 46.57
CA MET A 411 6.77 18.83 45.64
C MET A 411 7.46 20.14 46.01
N ALA A 412 7.76 20.39 47.29
CA ALA A 412 8.44 21.61 47.70
C ALA A 412 9.87 21.63 47.13
N GLY A 413 10.58 20.50 47.20
CA GLY A 413 11.91 20.37 46.58
C GLY A 413 11.91 20.58 45.05
N VAL A 414 10.85 20.19 44.36
CA VAL A 414 10.70 20.46 42.92
C VAL A 414 10.54 21.97 42.67
N TRP A 415 9.72 22.66 43.47
CA TRP A 415 9.55 24.11 43.36
C TRP A 415 10.80 24.88 43.73
N ASP A 416 11.54 24.45 44.76
CA ASP A 416 12.82 25.06 45.12
C ASP A 416 13.78 25.03 43.92
N LYS A 417 13.86 23.89 43.23
CA LYS A 417 14.67 23.78 42.01
C LYS A 417 14.16 24.67 40.87
N VAL A 418 12.84 24.79 40.68
CA VAL A 418 12.28 25.75 39.68
C VAL A 418 12.70 27.19 40.00
N HIS A 419 12.71 27.61 41.26
CA HIS A 419 13.14 28.95 41.65
C HIS A 419 14.64 29.16 41.42
N GLU A 420 15.46 28.15 41.73
CA GLU A 420 16.91 28.14 41.45
C GLU A 420 17.19 28.37 39.96
N GLU A 421 16.62 27.55 39.08
CA GLU A 421 16.82 27.68 37.61
C GLU A 421 16.31 29.03 37.08
N LEU A 422 15.22 29.56 37.64
CA LEU A 422 14.71 30.89 37.26
C LEU A 422 15.67 32.01 37.65
N ASP A 423 16.35 31.88 38.78
CA ASP A 423 17.34 32.86 39.22
C ASP A 423 18.65 32.74 38.43
N GLU A 424 19.06 31.53 38.05
CA GLU A 424 20.19 31.28 37.15
C GLU A 424 19.91 31.85 35.75
N LEU A 425 18.72 31.62 35.18
CA LEU A 425 18.31 32.23 33.91
C LEU A 425 18.36 33.76 33.95
N LYS A 426 17.88 34.40 35.03
CA LYS A 426 17.95 35.86 35.17
C LYS A 426 19.40 36.35 35.18
N GLN A 427 20.29 35.65 35.90
CA GLN A 427 21.71 36.00 35.96
C GLN A 427 22.39 35.82 34.59
N ALA A 428 22.11 34.70 33.91
CA ALA A 428 22.64 34.42 32.59
C ALA A 428 22.21 35.49 31.56
N VAL A 429 20.92 35.86 31.54
CA VAL A 429 20.41 36.95 30.69
C VAL A 429 21.07 38.29 31.02
N ALA A 430 21.25 38.61 32.31
CA ALA A 430 21.90 39.84 32.74
C ALA A 430 23.39 39.91 32.35
N SER A 431 24.06 38.76 32.21
CA SER A 431 25.45 38.67 31.79
C SER A 431 25.66 38.98 30.30
N GLY A 432 24.60 38.85 29.49
CA GLY A 432 24.64 39.02 28.03
C GLY A 432 25.17 37.79 27.28
N ASP A 433 25.50 36.70 27.97
CA ASP A 433 25.87 35.44 27.35
C ASP A 433 24.61 34.70 26.87
N ARG A 434 24.38 34.80 25.55
CA ARG A 434 23.22 34.17 24.91
C ARG A 434 23.27 32.65 24.94
N ALA A 435 24.45 32.03 24.89
CA ALA A 435 24.56 30.58 24.92
C ALA A 435 24.21 30.04 26.31
N HIS A 436 24.79 30.66 27.34
CA HIS A 436 24.47 30.34 28.73
C HIS A 436 22.98 30.59 29.04
N ALA A 437 22.41 31.72 28.63
CA ALA A 437 20.98 31.98 28.82
C ALA A 437 20.07 30.96 28.09
N GLN A 438 20.52 30.39 26.98
CA GLN A 438 19.79 29.33 26.27
C GLN A 438 19.83 28.00 27.03
N GLU A 439 20.94 27.68 27.69
CA GLU A 439 21.10 26.50 28.56
C GLU A 439 20.16 26.61 29.77
N GLU A 440 20.24 27.72 30.52
CA GLU A 440 19.39 27.96 31.70
C GLU A 440 17.90 27.98 31.37
N LEU A 441 17.51 28.50 30.20
CA LEU A 441 16.11 28.43 29.74
C LEU A 441 15.66 26.98 29.55
N GLY A 442 16.56 26.13 29.06
CA GLY A 442 16.32 24.69 28.94
C GLY A 442 16.07 24.03 30.29
N ASP A 443 16.85 24.39 31.31
CA ASP A 443 16.72 23.82 32.65
C ASP A 443 15.46 24.31 33.38
N VAL A 444 15.06 25.57 33.20
CA VAL A 444 13.73 26.06 33.62
C VAL A 444 12.60 25.24 32.97
N LEU A 445 12.67 24.99 31.65
CA LEU A 445 11.64 24.19 30.97
C LEU A 445 11.64 22.74 31.49
N PHE A 446 12.81 22.17 31.74
CA PHE A 446 12.94 20.80 32.26
C PHE A 446 12.38 20.68 33.68
N THR A 447 12.63 21.64 34.56
CA THR A 447 12.07 21.63 35.93
C THR A 447 10.55 21.82 35.92
N LEU A 448 10.00 22.66 35.04
CA LEU A 448 8.54 22.76 34.84
C LEU A 448 7.91 21.44 34.32
N VAL A 449 8.63 20.69 33.48
CA VAL A 449 8.19 19.33 33.08
C VAL A 449 8.17 18.37 34.28
N ASN A 450 9.09 18.51 35.23
CA ASN A 450 9.06 17.73 36.47
C ASN A 450 7.85 18.09 37.36
N VAL A 451 7.51 19.37 37.47
CA VAL A 451 6.26 19.82 38.12
C VAL A 451 5.05 19.17 37.45
N ALA A 452 4.99 19.21 36.11
CA ALA A 452 3.91 18.59 35.37
C ALA A 452 3.78 17.08 35.65
N ARG A 453 4.92 16.36 35.70
CA ARG A 453 4.94 14.93 36.03
C ARG A 453 4.40 14.67 37.43
N TRP A 454 4.85 15.41 38.44
CA TRP A 454 4.38 15.26 39.82
C TRP A 454 2.89 15.53 39.97
N CYS A 455 2.37 16.51 39.22
CA CYS A 455 0.93 16.83 39.19
C CYS A 455 0.09 15.87 38.33
N GLY A 456 0.72 14.94 37.60
CA GLY A 456 0.02 14.04 36.68
C GLY A 456 -0.60 14.75 35.47
N ILE A 457 -0.08 15.92 35.09
CA ILE A 457 -0.55 16.72 33.95
C ILE A 457 0.40 16.60 32.76
N ASP A 458 -0.12 16.88 31.56
CA ASP A 458 0.64 16.83 30.31
C ASP A 458 1.07 18.25 29.88
N PRO A 459 2.39 18.57 29.90
CA PRO A 459 2.88 19.90 29.54
C PRO A 459 2.64 20.25 28.07
N ASP A 460 2.71 19.29 27.15
CA ASP A 460 2.45 19.52 25.73
C ASP A 460 0.99 19.92 25.50
N SER A 461 0.06 19.17 26.08
CA SER A 461 -1.38 19.50 26.04
C SER A 461 -1.68 20.85 26.70
N GLY A 462 -1.02 21.17 27.82
CA GLY A 462 -1.17 22.46 28.51
C GLY A 462 -0.69 23.65 27.66
N LEU A 463 0.45 23.50 26.99
CA LEU A 463 1.01 24.52 26.09
C LEU A 463 0.15 24.67 24.82
N ALA A 464 -0.25 23.57 24.18
CA ALA A 464 -1.15 23.60 23.04
C ALA A 464 -2.46 24.33 23.36
N GLY A 465 -3.07 24.04 24.51
CA GLY A 465 -4.26 24.76 24.98
C GLY A 465 -4.00 26.24 25.25
N THR A 466 -2.79 26.64 25.64
CA THR A 466 -2.39 28.04 25.81
C THR A 466 -2.27 28.75 24.47
N ASN A 467 -1.64 28.12 23.48
CA ASN A 467 -1.51 28.65 22.12
C ASN A 467 -2.89 28.89 21.49
N ARG A 468 -3.81 27.92 21.61
CA ARG A 468 -5.19 28.08 21.13
C ARG A 468 -5.89 29.27 21.79
N ARG A 469 -5.85 29.36 23.13
CA ARG A 469 -6.45 30.50 23.85
C ARG A 469 -5.80 31.83 23.48
N PHE A 470 -4.50 31.84 23.17
CA PHE A 470 -3.83 33.04 22.69
C PHE A 470 -4.39 33.45 21.34
N LEU A 471 -4.45 32.53 20.37
CA LEU A 471 -4.99 32.78 19.03
C LEU A 471 -6.47 33.23 19.07
N ASP A 472 -7.29 32.59 19.91
CA ASP A 472 -8.71 32.97 20.09
C ASP A 472 -8.87 34.40 20.63
N ARG A 473 -7.99 34.82 21.55
CA ARG A 473 -8.01 36.19 22.09
C ARG A 473 -7.44 37.17 21.07
N PHE A 474 -6.35 36.79 20.42
CA PHE A 474 -5.66 37.63 19.45
C PHE A 474 -6.54 37.91 18.22
N SER A 475 -7.29 36.92 17.73
CA SER A 475 -8.23 37.12 16.62
C SER A 475 -9.34 38.12 16.95
N ARG A 476 -9.80 38.16 18.21
CA ARG A 476 -10.77 39.17 18.68
C ARG A 476 -10.17 40.56 18.79
N VAL A 477 -8.94 40.66 19.28
CA VAL A 477 -8.19 41.93 19.30
C VAL A 477 -8.00 42.45 17.88
N GLU A 478 -7.59 41.57 16.95
CA GLU A 478 -7.42 41.90 15.55
C GLU A 478 -8.73 42.33 14.88
N ALA A 479 -9.83 41.61 15.14
CA ALA A 479 -11.16 41.95 14.65
C ALA A 479 -11.64 43.31 15.17
N ALA A 480 -11.41 43.62 16.45
CA ALA A 480 -11.74 44.92 17.05
C ALA A 480 -10.98 46.08 16.41
N LEU A 481 -9.82 45.81 15.81
CA LEU A 481 -8.97 46.78 15.11
C LEU A 481 -9.17 46.77 13.58
N GLY A 482 -10.11 45.99 13.06
CA GLY A 482 -10.33 45.84 11.62
C GLY A 482 -9.12 45.26 10.88
N GLY A 483 -8.33 44.41 11.54
CA GLY A 483 -7.14 43.77 10.96
C GLY A 483 -5.86 44.61 10.99
N ASN A 484 -5.87 45.84 11.54
CA ASN A 484 -4.68 46.68 11.58
C ASN A 484 -4.08 46.85 12.98
N LEU A 485 -3.02 46.09 13.24
CA LEU A 485 -2.23 46.11 14.48
C LEU A 485 -1.14 47.19 14.51
N GLN A 486 -0.81 47.81 13.36
CA GLN A 486 0.35 48.70 13.27
C GLN A 486 0.11 50.04 13.98
N GLY A 487 1.12 50.50 14.72
CA GLY A 487 1.12 51.80 15.40
C GLY A 487 0.29 51.88 16.69
N ARG A 488 -0.27 50.75 17.15
CA ARG A 488 -1.07 50.67 18.39
C ARG A 488 -0.17 50.65 19.62
N SER A 489 -0.63 51.31 20.68
CA SER A 489 0.09 51.29 21.95
C SER A 489 -0.12 49.96 22.69
N ILE A 490 0.85 49.55 23.51
CA ILE A 490 0.68 48.34 24.32
C ILE A 490 -0.54 48.43 25.25
N GLY A 491 -0.81 49.61 25.82
CA GLY A 491 -1.97 49.81 26.69
C GLY A 491 -3.31 49.64 25.96
N GLU A 492 -3.39 50.05 24.69
CA GLU A 492 -4.57 49.83 23.85
C GLU A 492 -4.76 48.33 23.55
N LEU A 493 -3.68 47.62 23.23
CA LEU A 493 -3.71 46.18 22.97
C LEU A 493 -4.07 45.37 24.22
N GLU A 494 -3.55 45.74 25.39
CA GLU A 494 -3.86 45.11 26.68
C GLU A 494 -5.34 45.29 27.06
N GLU A 495 -5.93 46.46 26.78
CA GLU A 495 -7.33 46.72 27.05
C GLU A 495 -8.24 45.87 26.13
N LEU A 496 -7.95 45.82 24.84
CA LEU A 496 -8.66 44.94 23.91
C LEU A 496 -8.49 43.46 24.27
N TRP A 497 -7.30 43.07 24.73
CA TRP A 497 -7.03 41.71 25.20
C TRP A 497 -7.86 41.34 26.43
N ARG A 498 -8.01 42.27 27.38
CA ARG A 498 -8.87 42.10 28.56
C ARG A 498 -10.34 41.92 28.16
N GLN A 499 -10.83 42.75 27.24
CA GLN A 499 -12.18 42.64 26.69
C GLN A 499 -12.41 41.30 25.98
N ALA A 500 -11.47 40.87 25.14
CA ALA A 500 -11.52 39.57 24.48
C ALA A 500 -11.60 38.41 25.49
N LYS A 501 -10.84 38.50 26.59
CA LYS A 501 -10.85 37.50 27.67
C LYS A 501 -12.21 37.44 28.38
N GLU A 502 -12.85 38.58 28.62
CA GLU A 502 -14.18 38.68 29.23
C GLU A 502 -15.27 38.12 28.30
N GLN A 503 -15.23 38.45 27.01
CA GLN A 503 -16.20 37.94 26.02
C GLN A 503 -16.14 36.41 25.89
N ILE A 504 -14.95 35.83 25.73
CA ILE A 504 -14.77 34.37 25.64
C ILE A 504 -15.31 33.69 26.89
N ARG A 505 -15.09 34.29 28.07
CA ARG A 505 -15.59 33.75 29.33
C ARG A 505 -17.12 33.82 29.41
N ALA A 506 -17.73 34.93 29.01
CA ALA A 506 -19.18 35.10 29.00
C ALA A 506 -19.87 34.10 28.04
N GLU A 507 -19.28 33.88 26.86
CA GLU A 507 -19.76 32.87 25.90
C GLU A 507 -19.68 31.44 26.46
N ALA A 508 -18.57 31.10 27.13
CA ALA A 508 -18.40 29.80 27.77
C ALA A 508 -19.36 29.59 28.96
N GLU A 509 -19.74 30.65 29.67
CA GLU A 509 -20.67 30.63 30.79
C GLU A 509 -22.15 30.78 30.35
N GLY A 510 -22.43 30.96 29.05
CA GLY A 510 -23.79 31.08 28.50
C GLY A 510 -24.49 32.41 28.83
N VAL A 511 -23.74 33.46 29.14
CA VAL A 511 -24.28 34.78 29.49
C VAL A 511 -24.28 35.68 28.24
N PRO A 512 -25.44 36.18 27.77
CA PRO A 512 -25.49 37.04 26.59
C PRO A 512 -24.79 38.38 26.87
N PRO A 513 -24.12 38.99 25.88
CA PRO A 513 -23.40 40.24 26.07
C PRO A 513 -24.36 41.37 26.49
N GLN A 514 -24.05 42.05 27.58
CA GLN A 514 -24.76 43.27 27.96
C GLN A 514 -24.47 44.35 26.93
N SER A 515 -25.52 44.79 26.23
CA SER A 515 -25.47 45.97 25.37
C SER A 515 -25.10 47.20 26.20
N SER A 516 -23.91 47.75 25.99
CA SER A 516 -23.57 49.08 26.45
C SER A 516 -24.48 50.09 25.73
N GLY A 517 -25.34 50.75 26.51
CA GLY A 517 -26.25 51.77 26.01
C GLY A 517 -25.52 53.08 25.70
N SER A 518 -25.90 53.61 24.52
CA SER A 518 -25.90 55.01 24.06
C SER A 518 -24.59 55.79 23.99
#